data_AF-F3G0B8-F1
#
_entry.id   AF-F3G0B8-F1
#
_cell.length_a   1.000
_cell.length_b   1.000
_cell.length_c   1.000
_cell.angle_alpha   90.00
_cell.angle_beta   90.00
_cell.angle_gamma   90.00
#
_symmetry.space_group_name_H-M   'P 1'
#
loop_
_entity.id
_entity.type
_entity.pdbx_description
1 polymer ?
#
loop_
_entity_poly.entity_id
_entity_poly.type
_entity_poly.pdbx_seq_one_letter_code
_entity_poly.pdbx_strand_id
1 'polypeptide(L)' 'DKRLVAYVTAQQPVDIEHLRSHLQGLLPEYMVPAAYV' A
#
# COMPACT_ATOMS: atom_id res chain seq x y z
N ASP A 1 2.62 11.81 -15.10
CA ASP A 1 2.12 11.51 -13.75
C ASP A 1 3.12 10.72 -12.94
N LYS A 2 3.44 11.19 -11.72
CA LYS A 2 4.22 10.43 -10.73
C LYS A 2 3.24 9.89 -9.69
N ARG A 3 3.26 8.59 -9.45
CA ARG A 3 2.43 7.92 -8.43
C ARG A 3 3.33 7.14 -7.49
N LEU A 4 2.94 7.04 -6.21
CA LEU A 4 3.64 6.22 -5.23
C LEU A 4 3.37 4.74 -5.50
N VAL A 5 4.42 3.94 -5.52
CA VAL A 5 4.38 2.47 -5.67
C VAL A 5 5.08 1.85 -4.47
N ALA A 6 4.40 0.92 -3.81
CA ALA A 6 4.99 0.14 -2.74
C ALA A 6 5.45 -1.22 -3.27
N TYR A 7 6.72 -1.54 -3.06
CA TYR A 7 7.28 -2.87 -3.30
C TYR A 7 7.26 -3.64 -1.99
N VAL A 8 6.55 -4.77 -1.96
CA VAL A 8 6.30 -5.52 -0.73
C VAL A 8 6.63 -6.99 -0.97
N THR A 9 7.51 -7.55 -0.15
CA THR A 9 7.78 -8.99 -0.16
C THR A 9 7.02 -9.64 0.98
N ALA A 10 6.22 -10.66 0.67
CA ALA A 10 5.51 -11.44 1.67
C ALA A 10 5.83 -12.93 1.54
N GLN A 11 5.99 -13.60 2.68
CA GLN A 11 6.20 -15.06 2.72
C GLN A 11 4.91 -15.84 2.45
N GLN A 12 3.76 -15.19 2.61
CA GLN A 12 2.43 -15.72 2.35
C GLN A 12 1.62 -14.69 1.54
N PRO A 13 0.57 -15.11 0.82
CA PRO A 13 -0.30 -14.19 0.11
C PRO A 13 -0.86 -13.13 1.06
N VAL A 14 -0.65 -11.86 0.73
CA VAL A 14 -1.17 -10.72 1.50
C VAL A 14 -2.37 -10.15 0.76
N ASP A 15 -3.41 -9.81 1.52
CA ASP A 15 -4.53 -9.04 1.00
C ASP A 15 -4.14 -7.56 0.91
N ILE A 16 -4.05 -7.06 -0.33
CA ILE A 16 -3.67 -5.68 -0.63
C ILE A 16 -4.70 -4.68 -0.10
N GLU A 17 -5.99 -5.00 -0.09
CA GLU A 17 -7.02 -4.09 0.43
C GLU A 17 -6.90 -3.93 1.95
N HIS A 18 -6.59 -5.03 2.64
CA HIS A 18 -6.33 -4.98 4.07
C HIS A 18 -5.08 -4.14 4.40
N LEU A 19 -4.01 -4.32 3.63
CA LEU A 19 -2.77 -3.54 3.77
C LEU A 19 -3.02 -2.05 3.49
N ARG A 20 -3.78 -1.73 2.44
CA ARG A 20 -4.13 -0.36 2.06
C ARG A 20 -4.95 0.33 3.16
N SER A 21 -5.98 -0.34 3.67
CA SER A 21 -6.82 0.16 4.76
C SER A 21 -6.01 0.43 6.03
N HIS A 22 -5.09 -0.48 6.37
CA HIS A 22 -4.18 -0.30 7.50
C HIS A 22 -3.27 0.92 7.32
N LEU A 23 -2.72 1.11 6.12
CA LEU A 23 -1.86 2.28 5.82
C LEU A 23 -2.65 3.60 5.82
N GLN A 24 -3.90 3.61 5.38
CA GLN A 24 -4.78 4.79 5.43
C GLN A 24 -5.07 5.26 6.86
N GLY A 25 -5.10 4.36 7.83
CA GLY A 25 -5.27 4.71 9.25
C GLY A 25 -4.01 5.31 9.90
N LEU A 26 -2.84 5.16 9.27
CA LEU A 26 -1.54 5.56 9.82
C LEU A 26 -0.89 6.71 9.04
N LEU A 27 -1.25 6.87 7.77
CA LEU A 27 -0.62 7.81 6.85
C LEU A 27 -1.65 8.75 6.22
N PRO A 28 -1.27 10.01 5.95
CA PRO A 28 -2.07 10.91 5.13
C PRO A 28 -2.34 10.33 3.74
N GLU A 29 -3.48 10.71 3.15
CA GLU A 29 -3.99 10.15 1.89
C GLU A 29 -2.99 10.26 0.72
N TYR A 30 -2.21 11.34 0.66
CA TYR A 30 -1.19 11.55 -0.38
C TYR A 30 0.06 10.66 -0.24
N MET A 31 0.25 9.98 0.90
CA MET A 31 1.35 9.04 1.14
C MET A 31 0.92 7.59 0.92
N VAL A 32 -0.36 7.34 0.66
CA VAL A 32 -0.88 6.00 0.40
C VAL A 32 -0.50 5.59 -1.03
N PRO A 33 0.19 4.45 -1.22
CA PRO A 33 0.58 3.98 -2.55
C PRO A 33 -0.64 3.73 -3.44
N ALA A 34 -0.53 4.14 -4.71
CA ALA A 34 -1.57 3.88 -5.71
C ALA A 34 -1.43 2.47 -6.33
N ALA A 35 -0.29 1.82 -6.13
CA ALA A 35 -0.01 0.47 -6.60
C ALA A 35 0.89 -0.28 -5.61
N TYR A 36 0.70 -1.60 -5.56
CA TYR A 36 1.44 -2.54 -4.74
C TYR A 36 2.00 -3.64 -5.65
N VAL A 37 3.29 -3.95 -5.50
CA VAL A 37 4.04 -4.93 -6.31
C VAL A 37 4.73 -5.94 -5.41
#